data_AF-A0A0G0DI44-F1
#
_entry.id   AF-A0A0G0DI44-F1
#
_cell.length_a   1.000
_cell.length_b   1.000
_cell.length_c   1.000
_cell.angle_alpha   90.00
_cell.angle_beta   90.00
_cell.angle_gamma   90.00
#
_symmetry.space_group_name_H-M   'P 1'
#
loop_
_entity.id
_entity.type
_entity.pdbx_description
1 polymer ?
#
loop_
_entity_poly.entity_id
_entity_poly.type
_entity_poly.pdbx_seq_one_letter_code
_entity_poly.pdbx_strand_id
1 'polypeptide(L)'
;MKTLLSIKTEPEVKEQAKKLASELGLTLSALVTIQLKQAIRAKTITLSTKSYTPTPYLEKILEKADRDIKAGKNLSPKFDNTEDMIAWLNNPKRKYANRAS
;
A
#
# COMPACT_ATOMS: atom_id res chain seq x y z
N MET A 1 27.12 -15.24 -5.68
CA MET A 1 28.19 -14.69 -4.83
C MET A 1 27.56 -13.77 -3.78
N LYS A 2 27.93 -13.91 -2.50
CA LYS A 2 27.52 -12.96 -1.45
C LYS A 2 28.62 -11.91 -1.29
N THR A 3 28.24 -10.66 -1.07
CA THR A 3 29.16 -9.53 -0.89
C THR A 3 28.97 -8.90 0.49
N LEU A 4 30.04 -8.33 1.03
CA LEU A 4 30.00 -7.63 2.32
C LEU A 4 29.66 -6.15 2.10
N LEU A 5 28.66 -5.66 2.83
CA LEU A 5 28.34 -4.24 2.94
C LEU A 5 28.69 -3.77 4.34
N SER A 6 29.67 -2.86 4.45
CA SER A 6 30.07 -2.23 5.71
C SER A 6 29.68 -0.76 5.70
N ILE A 7 29.03 -0.30 6.76
CA ILE A 7 28.52 1.07 6.89
C ILE A 7 28.93 1.60 8.27
N LYS A 8 29.59 2.76 8.30
CA LYS A 8 29.86 3.50 9.54
C LYS A 8 28.60 4.27 9.95
N THR A 9 28.22 4.17 11.21
CA THR A 9 27.04 4.87 11.77
C THR A 9 27.19 4.97 13.29
N GLU A 10 26.34 5.77 13.92
CA GLU A 10 26.31 5.91 15.36
C GLU A 10 25.79 4.63 16.05
N PRO A 11 26.31 4.26 17.23
CA PRO A 11 25.84 3.09 17.97
C PRO A 11 24.32 3.08 18.20
N GLU A 12 23.76 4.25 18.51
CA GLU A 12 22.33 4.40 18.77
C GLU A 12 21.48 4.08 17.53
N VAL A 13 21.87 4.57 16.35
CA VAL A 13 21.17 4.30 15.09
C VAL A 13 21.15 2.80 14.78
N LYS A 14 22.28 2.11 15.03
CA LYS A 14 22.38 0.67 14.84
C LYS A 14 21.43 -0.11 15.76
N GLU A 15 21.36 0.28 17.04
CA GLU A 15 20.47 -0.38 18.00
C GLU A 15 19.00 -0.13 17.69
N GLN A 16 18.63 1.10 17.32
CA GLN A 16 17.26 1.42 16.88
C GLN A 16 16.86 0.62 15.64
N ALA A 17 17.74 0.53 14.63
CA ALA A 17 17.48 -0.26 13.43
C ALA A 17 17.35 -1.76 13.72
N LYS A 18 18.14 -2.29 14.66
CA LYS A 18 18.07 -3.69 15.10
C LYS A 18 16.77 -3.98 15.84
N LYS A 19 16.31 -3.06 16.68
CA LYS A 19 15.02 -3.15 17.36
C LYS A 19 13.86 -3.19 16.36
N LEU A 20 13.84 -2.24 15.42
CA LEU A 20 12.83 -2.21 14.34
C LEU A 20 12.83 -3.51 13.52
N ALA A 21 14.01 -4.02 13.15
CA ALA A 21 14.08 -5.30 12.44
C ALA A 21 13.46 -6.45 13.25
N SER A 22 13.73 -6.49 14.56
CA SER A 22 13.21 -7.52 15.46
C SER A 22 11.69 -7.43 15.62
N GLU A 23 11.13 -6.22 15.74
CA GLU A 23 9.68 -5.98 15.79
C GLU A 23 8.98 -6.48 14.51
N LEU A 24 9.67 -6.46 13.38
CA LEU A 24 9.20 -6.97 12.09
C LEU A 24 9.51 -8.46 11.86
N GLY A 25 10.13 -9.15 12.82
CA GLY A 25 10.52 -10.56 12.68
C GLY A 25 11.70 -10.80 11.72
N LEU A 26 12.54 -9.78 11.52
CA LEU A 26 13.67 -9.78 10.59
C LEU A 26 15.02 -9.62 11.30
N THR A 27 16.08 -10.06 10.64
CA THR A 27 17.44 -9.63 11.01
C THR A 27 17.73 -8.25 10.45
N LEU A 28 18.66 -7.51 11.07
CA LEU A 28 19.10 -6.21 10.57
C LEU A 28 19.60 -6.28 9.11
N SER A 29 20.34 -7.34 8.76
CA SER A 29 20.82 -7.54 7.39
C SER A 29 19.68 -7.79 6.39
N ALA A 30 18.65 -8.55 6.80
CA ALA A 30 17.46 -8.75 5.97
C ALA A 30 16.72 -7.43 5.74
N LEU A 31 16.53 -6.61 6.79
CA LEU A 31 15.90 -5.30 6.68
C LEU A 31 16.65 -4.39 5.68
N VAL A 32 17.97 -4.26 5.81
CA VAL A 32 18.80 -3.45 4.89
C VAL A 32 18.71 -3.98 3.46
N THR A 33 18.78 -5.30 3.28
CA THR A 33 18.70 -5.91 1.94
C THR A 33 17.34 -5.66 1.28
N ILE A 34 16.25 -5.76 2.04
CA ILE A 34 14.89 -5.48 1.56
C ILE A 34 14.77 -4.02 1.14
N GLN A 35 15.25 -3.09 1.97
CA GLN A 35 15.18 -1.66 1.65
C GLN A 35 15.99 -1.29 0.40
N LEU A 36 17.18 -1.88 0.22
CA LEU A 36 17.95 -1.68 -1.01
C LEU A 36 17.22 -2.22 -2.24
N LYS A 37 16.62 -3.42 -2.14
CA LYS A 37 15.81 -4.00 -3.23
C LYS A 37 14.60 -3.12 -3.56
N GLN A 38 13.92 -2.59 -2.55
CA GLN A 38 12.80 -1.66 -2.70
C GLN A 38 13.23 -0.41 -3.46
N ALA A 39 14.31 0.23 -3.02
CA ALA A 39 14.84 1.44 -3.65
C ALA A 39 15.24 1.21 -5.12
N ILE A 40 15.91 0.08 -5.42
CA ILE A 40 16.28 -0.31 -6.79
C ILE A 40 15.03 -0.53 -7.66
N ARG A 41 14.04 -1.28 -7.14
CA ARG A 41 12.79 -1.58 -7.87
C ARG A 41 11.98 -0.32 -8.14
N ALA A 42 11.87 0.57 -7.17
CA ALA A 42 11.10 1.80 -7.26
C ALA A 42 11.86 2.95 -7.95
N LYS A 43 13.17 2.79 -8.19
CA LYS A 43 14.09 3.85 -8.66
C LYS A 43 13.98 5.15 -7.85
N THR A 44 13.55 5.06 -6.60
CA THR A 44 13.26 6.19 -5.72
C THR A 44 13.53 5.77 -4.28
N ILE A 45 13.88 6.75 -3.42
CA ILE A 45 14.02 6.57 -1.97
C ILE A 45 12.97 7.45 -1.32
N THR A 46 12.09 6.87 -0.50
CA THR A 46 11.07 7.62 0.23
C THR A 46 11.60 8.02 1.60
N LEU A 47 11.87 9.31 1.77
CA LEU A 47 12.13 9.92 3.07
C LEU A 47 10.86 10.64 3.51
N SER A 48 10.16 10.07 4.49
CA SER A 48 8.87 10.59 4.94
C SER A 48 8.85 10.72 6.45
N THR A 49 8.51 11.91 6.93
CA THR A 49 8.09 12.16 8.32
C THR A 49 6.58 11.96 8.51
N LYS A 50 5.84 11.63 7.44
CA LYS A 50 4.38 11.63 7.46
C LYS A 50 3.81 10.46 8.26
N SER A 51 3.06 10.81 9.30
CA SER A 51 1.86 10.08 9.72
C SER A 51 0.99 9.81 8.49
N TYR A 52 0.39 8.62 8.39
CA TYR A 52 -0.58 8.26 7.34
C TYR A 52 -1.89 9.04 7.50
N THR A 53 -1.83 10.36 7.54
CA THR A 53 -2.98 11.25 7.54
C THR A 53 -3.50 11.35 6.11
N PRO A 54 -4.74 10.94 5.84
CA PRO A 54 -5.33 11.07 4.51
C PRO A 54 -5.32 12.53 4.06
N THR A 55 -5.25 12.78 2.75
CA THR A 55 -5.46 14.14 2.24
C THR A 55 -6.93 14.53 2.40
N PRO A 56 -7.30 15.82 2.46
CA PRO A 56 -8.70 16.24 2.50
C PRO A 56 -9.52 15.70 1.30
N TYR A 57 -8.86 15.44 0.17
CA TYR A 57 -9.49 14.78 -0.98
C TYR A 57 -9.78 13.31 -0.71
N LEU A 58 -8.82 12.58 -0.13
CA LEU A 58 -9.00 11.18 0.24
C LEU A 58 -10.05 11.00 1.35
N GLU A 59 -10.09 11.88 2.35
CA GLU A 59 -11.15 11.91 3.38
C GLU A 59 -12.53 11.99 2.76
N LYS A 60 -12.75 12.95 1.85
CA LYS A 60 -14.03 13.11 1.15
C LYS A 60 -14.44 11.88 0.34
N ILE A 61 -13.48 11.20 -0.29
CA ILE A 61 -13.75 9.95 -1.02
C ILE A 61 -14.17 8.85 -0.06
N LEU A 62 -13.45 8.67 1.05
CA LEU A 62 -13.77 7.65 2.05
C LEU A 62 -15.13 7.89 2.69
N GLU A 63 -15.44 9.12 3.07
CA GLU A 63 -16.76 9.48 3.61
C GLU A 63 -17.90 9.23 2.61
N LYS A 64 -17.67 9.51 1.32
CA LYS A 64 -18.65 9.23 0.27
C LYS A 64 -18.87 7.72 0.12
N ALA A 65 -17.79 6.94 0.11
CA ALA A 65 -17.85 5.49 0.03
C ALA A 65 -18.63 4.91 1.23
N ASP A 66 -18.40 5.39 2.45
CA ASP A 66 -19.13 4.96 3.64
C ASP A 66 -20.63 5.25 3.56
N ARG A 67 -21.02 6.44 3.07
CA ARG A 67 -22.43 6.78 2.86
C ARG A 67 -23.07 5.89 1.80
N ASP A 68 -22.34 5.63 0.71
CA ASP A 68 -22.80 4.78 -0.40
C ASP A 68 -23.00 3.33 0.05
N ILE A 69 -22.05 2.78 0.83
CA ILE A 69 -22.16 1.44 1.43
C ILE A 69 -23.39 1.35 2.33
N LYS A 70 -23.57 2.28 3.27
CA LYS A 70 -24.73 2.30 4.19
C LYS A 70 -26.06 2.43 3.45
N ALA A 71 -26.09 3.16 2.35
CA ALA A 71 -27.29 3.39 1.55
C ALA A 71 -27.53 2.31 0.46
N GLY A 72 -26.64 1.32 0.31
CA GLY A 72 -26.71 0.34 -0.78
C GLY A 72 -26.59 0.98 -2.17
N LYS A 73 -25.91 2.12 -2.28
CA LYS A 73 -25.74 2.90 -3.52
C LYS A 73 -24.31 2.74 -4.05
N ASN A 74 -24.14 2.84 -5.37
CA ASN A 74 -22.83 2.79 -6.02
C ASN A 74 -21.99 1.55 -5.71
N LEU A 75 -22.65 0.44 -5.34
CA LEU A 75 -22.03 -0.87 -5.13
C LEU A 75 -22.16 -1.73 -6.39
N SER A 76 -21.14 -2.56 -6.65
CA SER A 76 -21.30 -3.67 -7.58
C SER A 76 -22.28 -4.70 -7.01
N PRO A 77 -22.86 -5.57 -7.85
CA PRO A 77 -23.41 -6.82 -7.39
C PRO A 77 -22.38 -7.63 -6.59
N LYS A 78 -22.87 -8.55 -5.75
CA LYS A 78 -22.04 -9.66 -5.26
C LYS A 78 -21.96 -10.71 -6.36
N PHE A 79 -20.81 -11.36 -6.49
CA PHE A 79 -20.57 -12.38 -7.50
C PHE A 79 -20.14 -13.66 -6.79
N ASP A 80 -20.67 -14.80 -7.24
CA ASP A 80 -20.33 -16.13 -6.71
C ASP A 80 -19.28 -16.85 -7.57
N ASN A 81 -18.92 -16.28 -8.71
CA ASN A 81 -17.87 -16.79 -9.61
C ASN A 81 -17.16 -15.64 -10.35
N THR A 82 -16.02 -15.97 -10.96
CA THR A 82 -15.12 -15.00 -11.59
C THR A 82 -15.65 -14.56 -12.96
N GLU A 83 -16.30 -15.47 -13.68
CA GLU A 83 -16.84 -15.27 -15.02
C GLU A 83 -17.92 -14.18 -15.03
N ASP A 84 -18.86 -14.23 -14.09
CA ASP A 84 -19.93 -13.25 -13.93
C ASP A 84 -19.41 -11.87 -13.51
N MET A 85 -18.39 -11.84 -12.65
CA MET A 85 -17.71 -10.61 -12.27
C MET A 85 -17.07 -9.94 -13.50
N ILE A 86 -16.34 -10.71 -14.32
CA ILE A 86 -15.68 -10.21 -15.52
C ILE A 86 -16.71 -9.75 -16.56
N ALA A 87 -17.77 -10.53 -16.78
CA ALA A 87 -18.86 -10.18 -17.68
C ALA A 87 -19.55 -8.88 -17.26
N TRP A 88 -19.79 -8.70 -15.95
CA TRP A 88 -20.32 -7.45 -15.42
C TRP A 88 -19.35 -6.29 -15.61
N LEU A 89 -18.05 -6.47 -15.32
CA LEU A 89 -17.03 -5.42 -15.43
C LEU A 89 -16.90 -4.88 -16.85
N ASN A 90 -16.96 -5.78 -17.84
CA ASN A 90 -16.81 -5.47 -19.26
C ASN A 90 -18.10 -4.98 -19.92
N ASN A 91 -19.24 -5.02 -19.22
CA ASN A 91 -20.51 -4.54 -19.77
C ASN A 91 -20.54 -2.99 -19.79
N PRO A 92 -20.55 -2.33 -20.96
CA PRO A 92 -20.53 -0.87 -21.07
C PRO A 92 -21.83 -0.21 -20.55
N LYS A 93 -22.91 -0.98 -20.38
CA LYS A 93 -24.18 -0.53 -19.83
C LYS A 93 -24.33 -0.86 -18.34
N ARG A 94 -23.27 -1.35 -17.68
CA ARG A 94 -23.33 -1.68 -16.24
C ARG A 94 -23.69 -0.45 -15.41
N LYS A 95 -24.46 -0.67 -14.35
CA LYS A 95 -24.82 0.39 -13.40
C LYS A 95 -23.52 1.05 -12.92
N TYR A 96 -23.47 2.38 -12.98
CA TYR A 96 -22.32 3.22 -12.58
C TYR A 96 -21.12 3.28 -13.55
N ALA A 97 -21.21 2.72 -14.77
CA ALA A 97 -20.15 2.79 -15.78
C ALA A 97 -19.71 4.23 -16.16
N ASN A 98 -20.67 5.17 -16.18
CA ASN A 98 -20.49 6.52 -16.72
C ASN A 98 -20.46 7.62 -15.64
N ARG A 99 -20.02 7.30 -14.41
CA ARG A 99 -20.00 8.27 -13.29
C ARG A 99 -18.59 8.61 -12.77
N ALA A 100 -17.55 8.21 -13.48
CA ALA A 100 -16.22 8.75 -13.25
C ALA A 100 -16.14 10.17 -13.85
N SER A 101 -16.42 11.17 -13.03
CA SER A 101 -16.15 12.59 -13.29
C SER A 101 -15.62 13.20 -12.00
#